data_AF-A7S645-F1
#
_entry.id   AF-A7S645-F1
#
_cell.length_a   1.000
_cell.length_b   1.000
_cell.length_c   1.000
_cell.angle_alpha   90.00
_cell.angle_beta   90.00
_cell.angle_gamma   90.00
#
_symmetry.space_group_name_H-M   'P 1'
#
loop_
_entity.id
_entity.type
_entity.pdbx_description
1 polymer ?
#
loop_
_entity_poly.entity_id
_entity_poly.type
_entity_poly.pdbx_seq_one_letter_code
_entity_poly.pdbx_strand_id
1 'polypeptide(L)'
;MSKDERRTGLAFSGGGIRSAAFCSGVLRRMLQKSVPVDYLSCVSGGGFTGSAYLDWKYRNELKDDARWHAEFFENMRKNSNSYCNCRNPCQALFDGFILFFLIFVVTFISPWLTGFSFVIPTAYIVNYFFGDILRAPFTCPSTRKRNFTSSQIQENPGTLTLVNITNTIECVPKFGPHMYSTLVLFVSLFAAFLTLFFLKEILKKRLKNFTRFLFNLVGFTLAMTFLPWFIEEYIVVTPLWANALIIVLSVFLWLGLPPLRDKASVAMIVYFYAYAVKWMVYKTDVLYVRFTHDRFAALMYASGILIWLNPFIGLLQQNAVHIYNRWRLQKSFYSPESVGASGCAGITCQDVIPWCACSGNDTAERLNRPVTFGDIEDVKPQLICNVTAHHWKRTEGDEHSYELLTIAPDVIERIDRCVEEAEFDSTHISPHDVKLSVAMAASAAVVSYDLGKAQSINAGFRDLQILLGLGLGKRMISHKRGNTCLARVSVYTLDAPPLCPPSHPLQLDPCAAIIKIRQSERYNFDEVIA
;
A
#
# COMPACT_ATOMS: atom_id res chain seq x y z
N MET A 1 -22.90 -20.96 46.71
CA MET A 1 -21.71 -20.32 46.11
C MET A 1 -20.66 -21.40 45.93
N SER A 2 -20.43 -21.83 44.69
CA SER A 2 -19.33 -22.75 44.35
C SER A 2 -18.00 -22.01 44.50
N LYS A 3 -16.96 -22.76 44.87
CA LYS A 3 -15.55 -22.34 44.94
C LYS A 3 -15.21 -21.36 43.80
N ASP A 4 -14.73 -20.18 44.16
CA ASP A 4 -14.16 -19.20 43.23
C ASP A 4 -12.98 -19.89 42.51
N GLU A 5 -13.17 -20.31 41.26
CA GLU A 5 -12.11 -20.90 40.45
C GLU A 5 -11.10 -19.79 40.16
N ARG A 6 -9.97 -19.78 40.87
CA ARG A 6 -8.86 -18.88 40.56
C ARG A 6 -8.45 -19.11 39.11
N ARG A 7 -8.65 -18.10 38.27
CA ARG A 7 -8.24 -18.09 36.88
C ARG A 7 -6.88 -17.40 36.73
N THR A 8 -6.04 -17.93 35.87
CA THR A 8 -4.72 -17.36 35.58
C THR A 8 -4.72 -16.71 34.21
N GLY A 9 -4.41 -15.41 34.16
CA GLY A 9 -4.13 -14.70 32.92
C GLY A 9 -2.63 -14.56 32.69
N LEU A 10 -2.16 -14.82 31.47
CA LEU A 10 -0.79 -14.56 31.03
C LEU A 10 -0.81 -13.52 29.92
N ALA A 11 0.00 -12.47 30.04
CA ALA A 11 0.12 -11.42 29.04
C ALA A 11 1.52 -11.42 28.42
N PHE A 12 1.60 -11.55 27.10
CA PHE A 12 2.84 -11.45 26.34
C PHE A 12 2.95 -10.10 25.63
N SER A 13 4.04 -9.41 25.94
CA SER A 13 4.33 -8.06 25.46
C SER A 13 4.79 -8.01 24.00
N GLY A 14 4.66 -6.83 23.40
CA GLY A 14 5.25 -6.52 22.09
C GLY A 14 6.78 -6.36 22.12
N GLY A 15 7.37 -6.05 20.97
CA GLY A 15 8.83 -5.88 20.82
C GLY A 15 9.46 -6.78 19.75
N GLY A 16 8.65 -7.35 18.85
CA GLY A 16 9.10 -8.19 17.75
C GLY A 16 9.80 -9.48 18.20
N ILE A 17 10.78 -9.93 17.42
CA ILE A 17 11.41 -11.25 17.58
C ILE A 17 12.11 -11.45 18.93
N ARG A 18 12.63 -10.37 19.53
CA ARG A 18 13.27 -10.41 20.85
C ARG A 18 12.26 -10.67 21.96
N SER A 19 11.10 -10.02 21.89
CA SER A 19 10.01 -10.28 22.82
C SER A 19 9.46 -11.69 22.65
N ALA A 20 9.31 -12.16 21.40
CA ALA A 20 8.90 -13.54 21.13
C ALA A 20 9.82 -14.56 21.80
N ALA A 21 11.14 -14.37 21.69
CA ALA A 21 12.14 -15.21 22.36
C ALA A 21 11.96 -15.21 23.88
N PHE A 22 11.82 -14.04 24.52
CA PHE A 22 11.57 -13.94 25.96
C PHE A 22 10.26 -14.62 26.37
N CYS A 23 9.15 -14.30 25.71
CA CYS A 23 7.83 -14.88 25.97
C CYS A 23 7.83 -16.40 25.81
N SER A 24 8.57 -16.94 24.83
CA SER A 24 8.73 -18.39 24.66
C SER A 24 9.47 -19.05 25.83
N GLY A 25 10.46 -18.36 26.41
CA GLY A 25 11.14 -18.81 27.63
C GLY A 25 10.21 -18.84 28.85
N VAL A 26 9.40 -17.79 29.01
CA VAL A 26 8.37 -17.72 30.07
C VAL A 26 7.36 -18.86 29.91
N LEU A 27 6.80 -19.02 28.71
CA LEU A 27 5.86 -20.09 28.38
C LEU A 27 6.46 -21.47 28.68
N ARG A 28 7.70 -21.71 28.26
CA ARG A 28 8.42 -22.97 28.52
C ARG A 28 8.49 -23.27 30.01
N ARG A 29 8.81 -22.27 30.84
CA ARG A 29 8.91 -22.45 32.28
C ARG A 29 7.55 -22.73 32.92
N MET A 30 6.50 -22.07 32.47
CA MET A 30 5.14 -22.29 32.97
C MET A 30 4.63 -23.68 32.63
N LEU A 31 4.84 -24.15 31.39
CA LEU A 31 4.45 -25.50 30.96
C LEU A 31 5.21 -26.58 31.75
N GLN A 32 6.52 -26.40 31.97
CA GLN A 32 7.33 -27.31 32.80
C GLN A 32 6.87 -27.39 34.27
N LYS A 33 6.24 -26.31 34.76
CA LYS A 33 5.69 -26.22 36.10
C LYS A 33 4.21 -26.58 36.17
N SER A 34 3.61 -26.96 35.04
CA SER A 34 2.19 -27.29 34.91
C SER A 34 1.27 -26.20 35.49
N VAL A 35 1.66 -24.93 35.31
CA VAL A 35 0.84 -23.80 35.75
C VAL A 35 -0.38 -23.70 34.82
N PRO A 36 -1.62 -23.81 35.33
CA PRO A 36 -2.80 -23.66 34.51
C PRO A 36 -2.91 -22.20 34.05
N VAL A 37 -3.02 -21.99 32.75
CA VAL A 37 -3.25 -20.68 32.14
C VAL A 37 -4.61 -20.72 31.46
N ASP A 38 -5.51 -19.82 31.85
CA ASP A 38 -6.87 -19.74 31.32
C ASP A 38 -6.96 -18.78 30.14
N TYR A 39 -6.20 -17.69 30.22
CA TYR A 39 -6.20 -16.61 29.23
C TYR A 39 -4.77 -16.27 28.82
N LEU A 40 -4.57 -16.11 27.52
CA LEU A 40 -3.30 -15.71 26.93
C LEU A 40 -3.49 -14.44 26.10
N SER A 41 -3.19 -13.28 26.68
CA SER A 41 -3.21 -12.00 25.98
C SER A 41 -1.90 -11.75 25.26
N CYS A 42 -1.95 -11.31 24.02
CA CYS A 42 -0.78 -11.20 23.17
C CYS A 42 -0.79 -9.93 22.33
N VAL A 43 0.38 -9.29 22.24
CA VAL A 43 0.65 -8.15 21.35
C VAL A 43 1.96 -8.39 20.58
N SER A 44 1.96 -8.12 19.28
CA SER A 44 3.16 -8.10 18.43
C SER A 44 4.04 -9.36 18.60
N GLY A 45 5.26 -9.23 19.12
CA GLY A 45 6.18 -10.34 19.38
C GLY A 45 5.60 -11.42 20.31
N GLY A 46 4.81 -11.03 21.31
CA GLY A 46 4.06 -11.96 22.14
C GLY A 46 3.06 -12.80 21.36
N GLY A 47 2.45 -12.17 20.33
CA GLY A 47 1.59 -12.84 19.36
C GLY A 47 2.31 -13.93 18.58
N PHE A 48 3.59 -13.76 18.23
CA PHE A 48 4.36 -14.80 17.53
C PHE A 48 4.44 -16.10 18.32
N THR A 49 4.71 -15.99 19.62
CA THR A 49 4.82 -17.14 20.52
C THR A 49 3.45 -17.71 20.86
N GLY A 50 2.50 -16.86 21.26
CA GLY A 50 1.20 -17.31 21.75
C GLY A 50 0.33 -17.94 20.66
N SER A 51 0.28 -17.33 19.47
CA SER A 51 -0.50 -17.88 18.36
C SER A 51 0.13 -19.14 17.78
N ALA A 52 1.47 -19.23 17.73
CA ALA A 52 2.16 -20.43 17.29
C ALA A 52 1.99 -21.58 18.30
N TYR A 53 2.09 -21.32 19.60
CA TYR A 53 1.84 -22.35 20.61
C TYR A 53 0.44 -22.97 20.49
N LEU A 54 -0.59 -22.13 20.28
CA LEU A 54 -1.96 -22.62 20.12
C LEU A 54 -2.19 -23.36 18.81
N ASP A 55 -1.52 -22.98 17.72
CA ASP A 55 -1.50 -23.74 16.48
C ASP A 55 -0.91 -25.15 16.69
N TRP A 56 0.25 -25.24 17.36
CA TRP A 56 0.86 -26.53 17.70
C TRP A 56 -0.03 -27.36 18.64
N LYS A 57 -0.65 -26.73 19.64
CA LYS A 57 -1.56 -27.39 20.57
C LYS A 57 -2.81 -27.93 19.86
N TYR A 58 -3.37 -27.14 18.94
CA TYR A 58 -4.50 -27.56 18.11
C TYR A 58 -4.17 -28.82 17.30
N ARG A 59 -2.95 -28.89 16.75
CA ARG A 59 -2.48 -30.03 15.94
C ARG A 59 -2.14 -31.28 16.75
N ASN A 60 -1.88 -31.13 18.05
CA ASN A 60 -1.57 -32.22 18.97
C ASN A 60 -2.78 -32.61 19.85
N GLU A 61 -3.97 -32.63 19.25
CA GLU A 61 -5.23 -33.05 19.91
C GLU A 61 -5.56 -32.28 21.20
N LEU A 62 -5.13 -31.02 21.31
CA LEU A 62 -5.36 -30.15 22.46
C LEU A 62 -4.68 -30.59 23.76
N LYS A 63 -3.82 -31.63 23.71
CA LYS A 63 -3.14 -32.18 24.88
C LYS A 63 -1.75 -31.59 25.03
N ASP A 64 -1.39 -31.21 26.25
CA ASP A 64 -0.03 -30.80 26.58
C ASP A 64 0.84 -32.05 26.81
N ASP A 65 1.90 -32.19 26.02
CA ASP A 65 2.87 -33.28 26.10
C ASP A 65 4.29 -32.70 26.00
N ALA A 66 5.18 -33.16 26.88
CA ALA A 66 6.56 -32.71 26.95
C ALA A 66 7.34 -32.90 25.63
N ARG A 67 6.97 -33.90 24.83
CA ARG A 67 7.60 -34.24 23.55
C ARG A 67 7.37 -33.15 22.50
N TRP A 68 6.11 -32.82 22.20
CA TRP A 68 5.82 -31.77 21.21
C TRP A 68 6.14 -30.38 21.77
N HIS A 69 6.05 -30.15 23.08
CA HIS A 69 6.55 -28.91 23.69
C HIS A 69 8.03 -28.69 23.39
N ALA A 70 8.86 -29.73 23.58
CA ALA A 70 10.28 -29.66 23.28
C ALA A 70 10.52 -29.39 21.79
N GLU A 71 9.75 -30.00 20.91
CA GLU A 71 9.81 -29.76 19.47
C GLU A 71 9.42 -28.33 19.08
N PHE A 72 8.31 -27.81 19.63
CA PHE A 72 7.86 -26.44 19.44
C PHE A 72 8.92 -25.41 19.86
N PHE A 73 9.48 -25.55 21.08
CA PHE A 73 10.52 -24.63 21.55
C PHE A 73 11.81 -24.73 20.74
N GLU A 74 12.17 -25.93 20.30
CA GLU A 74 13.33 -26.12 19.43
C GLU A 74 13.09 -25.51 18.03
N ASN A 75 11.86 -25.60 17.50
CA ASN A 75 11.46 -24.96 16.26
C ASN A 75 11.57 -23.43 16.36
N MET A 76 11.00 -22.83 17.41
CA MET A 76 11.11 -21.39 17.70
C MET A 76 12.57 -20.95 17.80
N ARG A 77 13.42 -21.73 18.48
CA ARG A 77 14.84 -21.44 18.65
C ARG A 77 15.61 -21.51 17.33
N LYS A 78 15.40 -22.56 16.55
CA LYS A 78 16.03 -22.76 15.23
C LYS A 78 15.64 -21.66 14.24
N ASN A 79 14.40 -21.18 14.29
CA ASN A 79 13.84 -20.20 13.36
C ASN A 79 13.75 -18.78 13.94
N SER A 80 14.55 -18.48 14.96
CA SER A 80 14.63 -17.14 15.58
C SER A 80 15.06 -16.04 14.61
N ASN A 81 15.75 -16.38 13.51
CA ASN A 81 15.99 -15.49 12.39
C ASN A 81 15.04 -15.78 11.22
N SER A 82 13.81 -15.26 11.32
CA SER A 82 12.72 -15.59 10.39
C SER A 82 12.93 -15.11 8.96
N TYR A 83 13.80 -14.12 8.72
CA TYR A 83 14.05 -13.55 7.39
C TYR A 83 15.31 -14.06 6.70
N CYS A 84 16.29 -14.56 7.46
CA CYS A 84 17.54 -15.05 6.88
C CYS A 84 18.02 -16.30 7.62
N ASN A 85 18.03 -17.44 6.94
CA ASN A 85 18.62 -18.65 7.48
C ASN A 85 20.16 -18.60 7.35
N CYS A 86 20.84 -17.95 8.29
CA CYS A 86 22.30 -17.84 8.30
C CYS A 86 23.04 -19.20 8.39
N ARG A 87 22.32 -20.29 8.64
CA ARG A 87 22.88 -21.65 8.70
C ARG A 87 22.95 -22.34 7.34
N ASN A 88 22.14 -21.89 6.36
CA ASN A 88 22.14 -22.42 5.00
C ASN A 88 22.27 -21.26 3.98
N PRO A 89 23.47 -21.02 3.43
CA PRO A 89 23.71 -19.86 2.57
C PRO A 89 22.88 -19.87 1.29
N CYS A 90 22.61 -21.05 0.72
CA CYS A 90 21.78 -21.17 -0.49
C CYS A 90 20.34 -20.74 -0.22
N GLN A 91 19.78 -21.13 0.92
CA GLN A 91 18.43 -20.74 1.33
C GLN A 91 18.37 -19.24 1.68
N ALA A 92 19.40 -18.71 2.34
CA ALA A 92 19.50 -17.27 2.63
C ALA A 92 19.55 -16.42 1.34
N LEU A 93 20.31 -16.83 0.33
CA LEU A 93 20.37 -16.15 -0.96
C LEU A 93 19.02 -16.18 -1.67
N PHE A 94 18.33 -17.33 -1.66
CA PHE A 94 17.01 -17.46 -2.26
C PHE A 94 15.96 -16.59 -1.55
N ASP A 95 15.96 -16.61 -0.22
CA ASP A 95 15.09 -15.78 0.61
C ASP A 95 15.33 -14.27 0.38
N GLY A 96 16.60 -13.88 0.30
CA GLY A 96 17.02 -12.52 -0.02
C GLY A 96 16.61 -12.11 -1.43
N PHE A 97 16.73 -13.00 -2.41
CA PHE A 97 16.27 -12.77 -3.78
C PHE A 97 14.76 -12.54 -3.83
N ILE A 98 13.95 -13.34 -3.12
CA ILE A 98 12.50 -13.13 -3.05
C ILE A 98 12.17 -11.77 -2.44
N LEU A 99 12.83 -11.39 -1.33
CA LEU A 99 12.59 -10.11 -0.68
C LEU A 99 13.00 -8.94 -1.57
N PHE A 100 14.16 -9.02 -2.23
CA PHE A 100 14.62 -8.01 -3.18
C PHE A 100 13.65 -7.89 -4.35
N PHE A 101 13.23 -9.01 -4.93
CA PHE A 101 12.28 -9.02 -6.04
C PHE A 101 10.93 -8.45 -5.63
N LEU A 102 10.41 -8.78 -4.44
CA LEU A 102 9.18 -8.22 -3.89
C LEU A 102 9.28 -6.69 -3.77
N ILE A 103 10.35 -6.19 -3.16
CA ILE A 103 10.59 -4.75 -3.00
C ILE A 103 10.71 -4.10 -4.38
N PHE A 104 11.47 -4.69 -5.30
CA PHE A 104 11.65 -4.18 -6.66
C PHE A 104 10.31 -4.10 -7.42
N VAL A 105 9.48 -5.14 -7.34
CA VAL A 105 8.15 -5.15 -7.96
C VAL A 105 7.27 -4.04 -7.39
N VAL A 106 7.17 -3.96 -6.06
CA VAL A 106 6.25 -3.02 -5.37
C VAL A 106 6.71 -1.56 -5.51
N THR A 107 8.01 -1.30 -5.45
CA THR A 107 8.58 0.06 -5.44
C THR A 107 9.00 0.59 -6.80
N PHE A 108 9.38 -0.27 -7.74
CA PHE A 108 9.83 0.13 -9.08
C PHE A 108 8.80 -0.25 -10.13
N ILE A 109 8.45 -1.53 -10.26
CA ILE A 109 7.58 -1.98 -11.35
C ILE A 109 6.17 -1.40 -11.21
N SER A 110 5.55 -1.49 -10.03
CA SER A 110 4.15 -1.08 -9.83
C SER A 110 3.91 0.43 -10.06
N PRO A 111 4.74 1.37 -9.55
CA PRO A 111 4.58 2.79 -9.88
C PRO A 111 4.74 3.09 -11.37
N TRP A 112 5.62 2.36 -12.06
CA TRP A 112 5.77 2.50 -13.51
C TRP A 112 4.54 1.97 -14.26
N LEU A 113 4.02 0.78 -13.91
CA LEU A 113 2.83 0.24 -14.54
C LEU A 113 1.61 1.15 -14.36
N THR A 114 1.44 1.72 -13.16
CA THR A 114 0.31 2.60 -12.85
C THR A 114 0.49 3.99 -13.43
N GLY A 115 1.66 4.61 -13.26
CA GLY A 115 1.96 5.96 -13.73
C GLY A 115 2.03 6.08 -15.25
N PHE A 116 2.62 5.11 -15.94
CA PHE A 116 2.76 5.17 -17.41
C PHE A 116 1.49 4.76 -18.16
N SER A 117 0.55 4.08 -17.48
CA SER A 117 -0.74 3.71 -18.08
C SER A 117 -1.56 4.90 -18.58
N PHE A 118 -1.36 6.09 -17.99
CA PHE A 118 -2.09 7.30 -18.38
C PHE A 118 -1.38 8.15 -19.43
N VAL A 119 -0.15 7.82 -19.83
CA VAL A 119 0.67 8.63 -20.75
C VAL A 119 0.00 8.75 -22.13
N ILE A 120 -0.32 7.62 -22.75
CA ILE A 120 -0.89 7.58 -24.10
C ILE A 120 -2.32 8.14 -24.14
N PRO A 121 -3.22 7.80 -23.19
CA PRO A 121 -4.52 8.45 -23.09
C PRO A 121 -4.43 9.96 -22.92
N THR A 122 -3.48 10.46 -22.10
CA THR A 122 -3.26 11.89 -21.93
C THR A 122 -2.85 12.55 -23.24
N ALA A 123 -1.90 11.96 -23.96
CA ALA A 123 -1.47 12.44 -25.27
C ALA A 123 -2.61 12.50 -26.29
N TYR A 124 -3.50 11.49 -26.27
CA TYR A 124 -4.70 11.48 -27.10
C TYR A 124 -5.67 12.62 -26.73
N ILE A 125 -5.95 12.82 -25.43
CA ILE A 125 -6.84 13.88 -24.94
C ILE A 125 -6.32 15.27 -25.33
N VAL A 126 -5.02 15.52 -25.12
CA VAL A 126 -4.41 16.80 -25.47
C VAL A 126 -4.47 17.04 -26.99
N ASN A 127 -4.20 16.02 -27.80
CA ASN A 127 -4.33 16.14 -29.26
C ASN A 127 -5.80 16.37 -29.69
N TYR A 128 -6.77 15.76 -29.01
CA TYR A 128 -8.20 15.93 -29.33
C TYR A 128 -8.69 17.36 -29.07
N PHE A 129 -8.31 17.96 -27.94
CA PHE A 129 -8.79 19.30 -27.57
C PHE A 129 -7.92 20.44 -28.12
N PHE A 130 -6.60 20.28 -28.10
CA PHE A 130 -5.65 21.37 -28.38
C PHE A 130 -4.77 21.10 -29.61
N GLY A 131 -4.83 19.91 -30.20
CA GLY A 131 -3.90 19.49 -31.25
C GLY A 131 -3.90 20.42 -32.46
N ASP A 132 -5.06 20.92 -32.88
CA ASP A 132 -5.15 21.82 -34.04
C ASP A 132 -4.57 23.21 -33.74
N ILE A 133 -4.80 23.74 -32.54
CA ILE A 133 -4.22 25.01 -32.08
C ILE A 133 -2.70 24.90 -31.91
N LEU A 134 -2.22 23.75 -31.41
CA LEU A 134 -0.80 23.49 -31.19
C LEU A 134 -0.03 23.22 -32.49
N ARG A 135 -0.68 22.66 -33.51
CA ARG A 135 -0.10 22.42 -34.85
C ARG A 135 -0.17 23.63 -35.77
N ALA A 136 -1.12 24.54 -35.59
CA ALA A 136 -1.31 25.72 -36.43
C ALA A 136 -0.03 26.55 -36.68
N PRO A 137 0.86 26.79 -35.71
CA PRO A 137 2.10 27.54 -35.94
C PRO A 137 3.21 26.72 -36.60
N PHE A 138 2.98 25.48 -37.04
CA PHE A 138 4.02 24.63 -37.63
C PHE A 138 3.65 24.11 -39.03
N THR A 139 4.64 24.04 -39.92
CA THR A 139 4.58 23.23 -41.14
C THR A 139 5.11 21.84 -40.82
N CYS A 140 4.24 20.84 -40.69
CA CYS A 140 4.65 19.46 -40.48
C CYS A 140 4.68 18.64 -41.78
N PRO A 141 5.65 17.74 -41.96
CA PRO A 141 5.76 16.88 -43.14
C PRO A 141 4.60 15.89 -43.23
N SER A 142 4.29 15.43 -44.45
CA SER A 142 3.30 14.37 -44.65
C SER A 142 3.72 13.10 -43.89
N THR A 143 2.85 12.58 -43.01
CA THR A 143 3.09 11.33 -42.26
C THR A 143 3.40 10.12 -43.16
N ARG A 144 2.91 10.11 -44.41
CA ARG A 144 3.04 8.99 -45.34
C ARG A 144 4.28 9.07 -46.22
N LYS A 145 4.65 10.27 -46.67
CA LYS A 145 5.75 10.48 -47.64
C LYS A 145 6.99 11.14 -47.03
N ARG A 146 6.92 11.63 -45.78
CA ARG A 146 7.96 12.40 -45.08
C ARG A 146 8.58 13.51 -45.92
N ASN A 147 7.81 14.07 -46.86
CA ASN A 147 8.21 15.18 -47.69
C ASN A 147 7.21 16.32 -47.49
N PHE A 148 7.72 17.55 -47.57
CA PHE A 148 6.89 18.73 -47.68
C PHE A 148 6.28 18.77 -49.09
N THR A 149 4.99 19.07 -49.18
CA THR A 149 4.35 19.32 -50.49
C THR A 149 4.76 20.69 -51.01
N SER A 150 4.74 20.87 -52.34
CA SER A 150 5.09 22.16 -52.97
C SER A 150 4.25 23.33 -52.42
N SER A 151 2.99 23.08 -52.05
CA SER A 151 2.12 24.05 -51.38
C SER A 151 2.63 24.48 -50.00
N GLN A 152 3.21 23.56 -49.21
CA GLN A 152 3.75 23.83 -47.88
C GLN A 152 5.05 24.64 -47.95
N ILE A 153 5.88 24.38 -48.96
CA ILE A 153 7.11 25.13 -49.22
C ILE A 153 6.79 26.55 -49.71
N GLN A 154 5.74 26.71 -50.51
CA GLN A 154 5.26 28.02 -50.95
C GLN A 154 4.69 28.85 -49.78
N GLU A 155 4.03 28.20 -48.83
CA GLU A 155 3.44 28.84 -47.65
C GLU A 155 4.51 29.23 -46.60
N ASN A 156 5.60 28.48 -46.50
CA ASN A 156 6.73 28.79 -45.61
C ASN A 156 8.06 28.53 -46.33
N PRO A 157 8.64 29.51 -47.05
CA PRO A 157 9.88 29.32 -47.78
C PRO A 157 11.08 29.00 -46.87
N GLY A 158 10.99 29.31 -45.57
CA GLY A 158 11.99 28.97 -44.56
C GLY A 158 12.16 27.46 -44.31
N THR A 159 11.20 26.62 -44.77
CA THR A 159 11.31 25.16 -44.66
C THR A 159 12.49 24.61 -45.46
N LEU A 160 12.76 25.16 -46.64
CA LEU A 160 13.80 24.64 -47.54
C LEU A 160 15.21 24.95 -46.98
N THR A 161 15.39 26.13 -46.41
CA THR A 161 16.64 26.52 -45.76
C THR A 161 16.92 25.69 -44.51
N LEU A 162 15.91 25.43 -43.68
CA LEU A 162 16.12 24.70 -42.42
C LEU A 162 16.38 23.21 -42.64
N VAL A 163 15.64 22.58 -43.56
CA VAL A 163 15.86 21.16 -43.94
C VAL A 163 17.26 20.93 -44.49
N ASN A 164 17.79 21.87 -45.28
CA ASN A 164 19.12 21.77 -45.87
C ASN A 164 20.25 21.95 -44.83
N ILE A 165 19.96 22.61 -43.70
CA ILE A 165 20.91 22.84 -42.60
C ILE A 165 20.89 21.70 -41.58
N THR A 166 19.72 21.22 -41.19
CA THR A 166 19.59 20.23 -40.10
C THR A 166 19.56 18.79 -40.57
N ASN A 167 19.33 18.51 -41.86
CA ASN A 167 19.10 17.15 -42.40
C ASN A 167 17.97 16.38 -41.68
N THR A 168 17.12 17.06 -40.90
CA THR A 168 16.01 16.47 -40.14
C THR A 168 14.66 16.86 -40.75
N ILE A 169 13.74 15.89 -40.82
CA ILE A 169 12.39 16.06 -41.35
C ILE A 169 11.43 16.27 -40.17
N GLU A 170 11.66 17.34 -39.42
CA GLU A 170 10.81 17.75 -38.28
C GLU A 170 9.87 18.89 -38.67
N CYS A 171 8.93 19.24 -37.80
CA CYS A 171 8.01 20.35 -38.05
C CYS A 171 8.76 21.69 -38.00
N VAL A 172 8.51 22.56 -38.99
CA VAL A 172 9.18 23.87 -39.09
C VAL A 172 8.24 24.98 -38.59
N PRO A 173 8.67 25.87 -37.69
CA PRO A 173 7.82 26.94 -37.20
C PRO A 173 7.46 27.96 -38.31
N LYS A 174 6.23 28.46 -38.25
CA LYS A 174 5.67 29.53 -39.09
C LYS A 174 5.42 30.76 -38.23
N PHE A 175 6.20 31.81 -38.44
CA PHE A 175 5.96 33.09 -37.78
C PHE A 175 4.80 33.83 -38.46
N GLY A 176 3.74 34.13 -37.72
CA GLY A 176 2.55 34.77 -38.28
C GLY A 176 1.33 34.75 -37.36
N PRO A 177 0.13 35.09 -37.88
CA PRO A 177 -1.10 35.20 -37.08
C PRO A 177 -1.53 33.88 -36.44
N HIS A 178 -1.12 32.73 -36.99
CA HIS A 178 -1.42 31.41 -36.40
C HIS A 178 -0.71 31.15 -35.07
N MET A 179 0.41 31.84 -34.80
CA MET A 179 1.11 31.77 -33.50
C MET A 179 0.33 32.49 -32.39
N TYR A 180 -0.49 33.49 -32.76
CA TYR A 180 -1.30 34.25 -31.80
C TYR A 180 -2.31 33.36 -31.06
N SER A 181 -2.98 32.45 -31.76
CA SER A 181 -3.95 31.52 -31.16
C SER A 181 -3.31 30.62 -30.10
N THR A 182 -2.09 30.14 -30.35
CA THR A 182 -1.34 29.31 -29.41
C THR A 182 -0.87 30.12 -28.19
N LEU A 183 -0.41 31.36 -28.39
CA LEU A 183 -0.05 32.26 -27.29
C LEU A 183 -1.26 32.63 -26.43
N VAL A 184 -2.42 32.92 -27.03
CA VAL A 184 -3.67 33.20 -26.31
C VAL A 184 -4.09 31.99 -25.46
N LEU A 185 -3.94 30.76 -25.98
CA LEU A 185 -4.18 29.55 -25.21
C LEU A 185 -3.27 29.48 -23.96
N PHE A 186 -1.96 29.73 -24.11
CA PHE A 186 -1.04 29.69 -22.96
C PHE A 186 -1.32 30.78 -21.94
N VAL A 187 -1.58 32.01 -22.40
CA VAL A 187 -1.88 33.14 -21.52
C VAL A 187 -3.19 32.90 -20.76
N SER A 188 -4.23 32.39 -21.43
CA SER A 188 -5.50 32.07 -20.77
C SER A 188 -5.37 30.94 -19.75
N LEU A 189 -4.65 29.86 -20.08
CA LEU A 189 -4.38 28.76 -19.14
C LEU A 189 -3.53 29.23 -17.94
N PHE A 190 -2.53 30.08 -18.17
CA PHE A 190 -1.69 30.64 -17.11
C PHE A 190 -2.47 31.61 -16.22
N ALA A 191 -3.31 32.48 -16.80
CA ALA A 191 -4.19 33.37 -16.04
C ALA A 191 -5.20 32.56 -15.19
N ALA A 192 -5.78 31.49 -15.75
CA ALA A 192 -6.66 30.58 -15.01
C ALA A 192 -5.91 29.88 -13.86
N PHE A 193 -4.68 29.42 -14.11
CA PHE A 193 -3.82 28.81 -13.08
C PHE A 193 -3.54 29.77 -11.92
N LEU A 194 -3.16 31.02 -12.21
CA LEU A 194 -2.93 32.05 -11.20
C LEU A 194 -4.21 32.39 -10.43
N THR A 195 -5.34 32.54 -11.13
CA THR A 195 -6.63 32.82 -10.50
C THR A 195 -7.00 31.72 -9.50
N LEU A 196 -6.86 30.46 -9.90
CA LEU A 196 -7.13 29.30 -9.04
C LEU A 196 -6.11 29.16 -7.89
N PHE A 197 -4.87 29.59 -8.11
CA PHE A 197 -3.83 29.61 -7.07
C PHE A 197 -4.19 30.55 -5.91
N PHE A 198 -4.77 31.72 -6.20
CA PHE A 198 -5.25 32.61 -5.14
C PHE A 198 -6.59 32.12 -4.56
N LEU A 199 -7.49 31.66 -5.42
CA LEU A 199 -8.83 31.24 -5.01
C LEU A 199 -8.82 30.03 -4.06
N LYS A 200 -7.88 29.08 -4.22
CA LYS A 200 -7.75 27.92 -3.31
C LYS A 200 -7.37 28.32 -1.87
N GLU A 201 -6.74 29.48 -1.66
CA GLU A 201 -6.34 29.96 -0.34
C GLU A 201 -7.46 30.72 0.37
N ILE A 202 -8.36 31.35 -0.39
CA ILE A 202 -9.42 32.22 0.14
C ILE A 202 -10.72 31.45 0.47
N LEU A 203 -10.97 30.31 -0.20
CA LEU A 203 -12.26 29.60 -0.09
C LEU A 203 -12.41 28.72 1.17
N LYS A 204 -13.65 28.65 1.68
CA LYS A 204 -14.07 27.80 2.82
C LYS A 204 -13.76 26.30 2.58
N LYS A 205 -13.57 25.54 3.67
CA LYS A 205 -13.17 24.10 3.70
C LYS A 205 -13.81 23.21 2.63
N ARG A 206 -15.12 23.33 2.35
CA ARG A 206 -15.84 22.48 1.37
C ARG A 206 -15.45 22.75 -0.08
N LEU A 207 -15.31 24.03 -0.47
CA LEU A 207 -14.90 24.42 -1.83
C LEU A 207 -13.38 24.35 -2.03
N LYS A 208 -12.60 24.32 -0.94
CA LYS A 208 -11.13 24.22 -0.98
C LYS A 208 -10.64 22.97 -1.71
N ASN A 209 -11.27 21.81 -1.47
CA ASN A 209 -10.86 20.56 -2.13
C ASN A 209 -11.15 20.58 -3.64
N PHE A 210 -12.32 21.08 -4.04
CA PHE A 210 -12.70 21.19 -5.44
C PHE A 210 -11.81 22.18 -6.21
N THR A 211 -11.55 23.34 -5.63
CA THR A 211 -10.66 24.34 -6.24
C THR A 211 -9.21 23.90 -6.30
N ARG A 212 -8.73 23.12 -5.32
CA ARG A 212 -7.42 22.48 -5.39
C ARG A 212 -7.33 21.45 -6.52
N PHE A 213 -8.38 20.67 -6.75
CA PHE A 213 -8.46 19.76 -7.89
C PHE A 213 -8.40 20.54 -9.22
N LEU A 214 -9.20 21.59 -9.35
CA LEU A 214 -9.24 22.40 -10.57
C LEU A 214 -7.90 23.11 -10.83
N PHE A 215 -7.26 23.64 -9.78
CA PHE A 215 -5.91 24.22 -9.84
C PHE A 215 -4.89 23.23 -10.41
N ASN A 216 -4.88 22.00 -9.89
CA ASN A 216 -3.97 20.95 -10.37
C ASN A 216 -4.28 20.54 -11.81
N LEU A 217 -5.55 20.44 -12.18
CA LEU A 217 -5.98 20.10 -13.54
C LEU A 217 -5.50 21.16 -14.55
N VAL A 218 -5.76 22.44 -14.26
CA VAL A 218 -5.34 23.55 -15.14
C VAL A 218 -3.81 23.63 -15.22
N GLY A 219 -3.10 23.46 -14.11
CA GLY A 219 -1.64 23.43 -14.09
C GLY A 219 -1.08 22.28 -14.93
N PHE A 220 -1.69 21.09 -14.85
CA PHE A 220 -1.31 19.95 -15.67
C PHE A 220 -1.60 20.19 -17.16
N THR A 221 -2.77 20.73 -17.51
CA THR A 221 -3.10 21.08 -18.89
C THR A 221 -2.15 22.14 -19.46
N LEU A 222 -1.78 23.16 -18.67
CA LEU A 222 -0.77 24.14 -19.06
C LEU A 222 0.57 23.46 -19.34
N ALA A 223 1.05 22.59 -18.43
CA ALA A 223 2.30 21.87 -18.64
C ALA A 223 2.27 20.98 -19.88
N MET A 224 1.18 20.24 -20.10
CA MET A 224 1.00 19.32 -21.22
C MET A 224 0.73 20.01 -22.56
N THR A 225 0.44 21.30 -22.58
CA THR A 225 0.28 22.07 -23.83
C THR A 225 1.53 22.90 -24.13
N PHE A 226 2.08 23.57 -23.11
CA PHE A 226 3.26 24.42 -23.23
C PHE A 226 4.56 23.64 -23.43
N LEU A 227 4.83 22.61 -22.62
CA LEU A 227 6.11 21.89 -22.69
C LEU A 227 6.31 21.17 -24.03
N PRO A 228 5.33 20.42 -24.58
CA PRO A 228 5.50 19.77 -25.88
C PRO A 228 5.73 20.77 -27.01
N TRP A 229 5.01 21.90 -26.98
CA TRP A 229 5.17 23.00 -27.93
C TRP A 229 6.56 23.63 -27.83
N PHE A 230 7.01 23.93 -26.61
CA PHE A 230 8.34 24.48 -26.35
C PHE A 230 9.44 23.51 -26.79
N ILE A 231 9.29 22.22 -26.50
CA ILE A 231 10.23 21.20 -26.96
C ILE A 231 10.24 21.16 -28.49
N GLU A 232 9.10 21.16 -29.18
CA GLU A 232 9.06 21.13 -30.64
C GLU A 232 9.71 22.38 -31.28
N GLU A 233 9.42 23.57 -30.75
CA GLU A 233 9.98 24.84 -31.23
C GLU A 233 11.51 24.87 -31.15
N TYR A 234 12.07 24.42 -30.03
CA TYR A 234 13.49 24.54 -29.76
C TYR A 234 14.31 23.30 -30.13
N ILE A 235 13.72 22.10 -30.28
CA ILE A 235 14.49 20.88 -30.56
C ILE A 235 15.27 20.97 -31.89
N VAL A 236 14.72 21.69 -32.87
CA VAL A 236 15.35 21.91 -34.18
C VAL A 236 16.59 22.80 -34.07
N VAL A 237 16.65 23.65 -33.04
CA VAL A 237 17.72 24.64 -32.81
C VAL A 237 18.70 24.18 -31.73
N THR A 238 18.26 23.37 -30.77
CA THR A 238 19.09 22.89 -29.66
C THR A 238 19.93 21.69 -30.06
N PRO A 239 21.26 21.72 -29.86
CA PRO A 239 22.11 20.57 -30.14
C PRO A 239 21.84 19.42 -29.14
N LEU A 240 22.05 18.18 -29.59
CA LEU A 240 21.81 16.95 -28.80
C LEU A 240 22.42 16.98 -27.38
N TRP A 241 23.58 17.62 -27.20
CA TRP A 241 24.24 17.72 -25.89
C TRP A 241 23.46 18.60 -24.89
N ALA A 242 22.72 19.60 -25.35
CA ALA A 242 21.93 20.47 -24.48
C ALA A 242 20.71 19.72 -23.91
N ASN A 243 20.07 18.88 -24.73
CA ASN A 243 19.01 17.98 -24.27
C ASN A 243 19.53 16.91 -23.31
N ALA A 244 20.72 16.36 -23.58
CA ALA A 244 21.39 15.44 -22.67
C ALA A 244 21.74 16.11 -21.33
N LEU A 245 22.14 17.38 -21.34
CA LEU A 245 22.46 18.13 -20.12
C LEU A 245 21.26 18.26 -19.18
N ILE A 246 20.05 18.49 -19.69
CA ILE A 246 18.82 18.55 -18.87
C ILE A 246 18.58 17.22 -18.15
N ILE A 247 18.74 16.10 -18.86
CA ILE A 247 18.57 14.75 -18.30
C ILE A 247 19.67 14.46 -17.27
N VAL A 248 20.93 14.76 -17.60
CA VAL A 248 22.08 14.56 -16.71
C VAL A 248 21.96 15.40 -15.44
N LEU A 249 21.58 16.68 -15.56
CA LEU A 249 21.33 17.55 -14.41
C LEU A 249 20.16 17.03 -13.56
N SER A 250 19.09 16.54 -14.18
CA SER A 250 17.96 15.98 -13.44
C SER A 250 18.34 14.71 -12.67
N VAL A 251 19.14 13.82 -13.29
CA VAL A 251 19.69 12.62 -12.64
C VAL A 251 20.68 12.99 -11.53
N PHE A 252 21.54 13.99 -11.77
CA PHE A 252 22.49 14.49 -10.79
C PHE A 252 21.79 15.10 -9.58
N LEU A 253 20.76 15.93 -9.77
CA LEU A 253 19.95 16.47 -8.68
C LEU A 253 19.21 15.37 -7.92
N TRP A 254 18.75 14.33 -8.64
CA TRP A 254 18.06 13.19 -8.05
C TRP A 254 18.97 12.30 -7.18
N LEU A 255 20.24 12.11 -7.58
CA LEU A 255 21.25 11.33 -6.82
C LEU A 255 21.99 12.16 -5.76
N GLY A 256 22.29 13.42 -6.06
CA GLY A 256 23.18 14.27 -5.28
C GLY A 256 22.51 15.09 -4.19
N LEU A 257 21.19 15.36 -4.30
CA LEU A 257 20.45 16.21 -3.36
C LEU A 257 19.17 15.54 -2.87
N PRO A 258 19.21 14.78 -1.76
CA PRO A 258 18.04 14.14 -1.15
C PRO A 258 16.78 15.04 -1.00
N PRO A 259 16.87 16.34 -0.60
CA PRO A 259 15.69 17.18 -0.45
C PRO A 259 15.05 17.65 -1.77
N LEU A 260 15.72 17.52 -2.92
CA LEU A 260 15.18 17.87 -4.24
C LEU A 260 14.70 16.65 -5.04
N ARG A 261 14.87 15.44 -4.49
CA ARG A 261 14.57 14.18 -5.19
C ARG A 261 13.10 14.05 -5.56
N ASP A 262 12.19 14.53 -4.72
CA ASP A 262 10.75 14.56 -5.00
C ASP A 262 10.43 15.50 -6.18
N LYS A 263 11.00 16.70 -6.19
CA LYS A 263 10.81 17.69 -7.27
C LYS A 263 11.40 17.20 -8.59
N ALA A 264 12.61 16.64 -8.56
CA ALA A 264 13.27 16.08 -9.72
C ALA A 264 12.48 14.90 -10.31
N SER A 265 11.93 14.02 -9.47
CA SER A 265 11.11 12.88 -9.92
C SER A 265 9.83 13.35 -10.62
N VAL A 266 9.14 14.35 -10.06
CA VAL A 266 7.95 14.94 -10.69
C VAL A 266 8.30 15.60 -12.03
N ALA A 267 9.40 16.37 -12.08
CA ALA A 267 9.87 16.99 -13.32
C ALA A 267 10.17 15.96 -14.41
N MET A 268 10.84 14.86 -14.08
CA MET A 268 11.13 13.77 -15.01
C MET A 268 9.86 13.11 -15.56
N ILE A 269 8.86 12.86 -14.70
CA ILE A 269 7.57 12.31 -15.12
C ILE A 269 6.87 13.29 -16.07
N VAL A 270 6.80 14.57 -15.71
CA VAL A 270 6.18 15.61 -16.55
C VAL A 270 6.89 15.70 -17.91
N TYR A 271 8.22 15.62 -17.94
CA TYR A 271 9.01 15.65 -19.18
C TYR A 271 8.75 14.42 -20.06
N PHE A 272 8.65 13.23 -19.46
CA PHE A 272 8.27 12.01 -20.17
C PHE A 272 6.88 12.13 -20.79
N TYR A 273 5.90 12.61 -20.02
CA TYR A 273 4.56 12.87 -20.53
C TYR A 273 4.57 13.89 -21.68
N ALA A 274 5.34 14.99 -21.54
CA ALA A 274 5.44 16.02 -22.57
C ALA A 274 5.97 15.44 -23.91
N TYR A 275 6.96 14.55 -23.88
CA TYR A 275 7.44 13.86 -25.08
C TYR A 275 6.39 12.96 -25.73
N ALA A 276 5.58 12.26 -24.93
CA ALA A 276 4.49 11.45 -25.46
C ALA A 276 3.37 12.30 -26.09
N VAL A 277 3.06 13.45 -25.48
CA VAL A 277 2.14 14.44 -26.08
C VAL A 277 2.71 14.97 -27.39
N LYS A 278 4.00 15.37 -27.41
CA LYS A 278 4.69 15.80 -28.63
C LYS A 278 4.59 14.75 -29.74
N TRP A 279 4.87 13.49 -29.42
CA TRP A 279 4.81 12.36 -30.35
C TRP A 279 3.44 12.24 -31.02
N MET A 280 2.35 12.43 -30.27
CA MET A 280 0.98 12.34 -30.80
C MET A 280 0.52 13.62 -31.52
N VAL A 281 0.81 14.80 -30.97
CA VAL A 281 0.33 16.10 -31.48
C VAL A 281 1.04 16.46 -32.78
N TYR A 282 2.38 16.43 -32.79
CA TYR A 282 3.20 16.83 -33.93
C TYR A 282 3.51 15.69 -34.90
N LYS A 283 3.27 14.44 -34.49
CA LYS A 283 3.51 13.23 -35.29
C LYS A 283 4.98 13.11 -35.76
N THR A 284 5.89 13.66 -34.97
CA THR A 284 7.35 13.60 -35.19
C THR A 284 7.95 12.42 -34.43
N ASP A 285 9.15 11.98 -34.83
CA ASP A 285 9.82 10.86 -34.19
C ASP A 285 10.38 11.29 -32.83
N VAL A 286 10.24 10.44 -31.80
CA VAL A 286 10.76 10.71 -30.45
C VAL A 286 11.65 9.54 -30.05
N LEU A 287 12.91 9.81 -29.67
CA LEU A 287 13.87 8.80 -29.20
C LEU A 287 13.98 7.57 -30.13
N TYR A 288 14.12 7.81 -31.44
CA TYR A 288 14.17 6.78 -32.50
C TYR A 288 12.88 5.95 -32.69
N VAL A 289 11.83 6.21 -31.90
CA VAL A 289 10.52 5.56 -32.06
C VAL A 289 9.71 6.30 -33.12
N ARG A 290 9.54 5.65 -34.28
CA ARG A 290 8.77 6.20 -35.39
C ARG A 290 7.27 6.26 -35.08
N PHE A 291 6.65 7.40 -35.34
CA PHE A 291 5.20 7.56 -35.26
C PHE A 291 4.51 6.77 -36.38
N THR A 292 3.62 5.85 -36.00
CA THR A 292 2.64 5.25 -36.91
C THR A 292 1.30 5.11 -36.19
N HIS A 293 0.20 5.28 -36.91
CA HIS A 293 -1.14 5.15 -36.33
C HIS A 293 -1.37 3.77 -35.70
N ASP A 294 -0.86 2.71 -36.32
CA ASP A 294 -0.99 1.33 -35.81
C ASP A 294 -0.23 1.13 -34.49
N ARG A 295 0.98 1.69 -34.36
CA ARG A 295 1.77 1.61 -33.11
C ARG A 295 1.10 2.40 -31.99
N PHE A 296 0.60 3.59 -32.30
CA PHE A 296 -0.12 4.39 -31.32
C PHE A 296 -1.39 3.67 -30.85
N ALA A 297 -2.16 3.07 -31.78
CA ALA A 297 -3.34 2.28 -31.44
C ALA A 297 -2.99 1.08 -30.55
N ALA A 298 -1.94 0.32 -30.88
CA ALA A 298 -1.47 -0.79 -30.04
C ALA A 298 -1.10 -0.35 -28.62
N LEU A 299 -0.38 0.78 -28.49
CA LEU A 299 -0.03 1.35 -27.19
C LEU A 299 -1.24 1.90 -26.42
N MET A 300 -2.25 2.42 -27.12
CA MET A 300 -3.51 2.86 -26.52
C MET A 300 -4.29 1.66 -25.93
N TYR A 301 -4.38 0.54 -26.67
CA TYR A 301 -4.98 -0.69 -26.15
C TYR A 301 -4.22 -1.24 -24.95
N ALA A 302 -2.89 -1.28 -25.02
CA ALA A 302 -2.05 -1.70 -23.89
C ALA A 302 -2.27 -0.81 -22.65
N SER A 303 -2.35 0.51 -22.85
CA SER A 303 -2.64 1.48 -21.78
C SER A 303 -4.03 1.26 -21.18
N GLY A 304 -5.04 0.97 -22.02
CA GLY A 304 -6.39 0.64 -21.55
C GLY A 304 -6.43 -0.62 -20.66
N ILE A 305 -5.70 -1.68 -21.04
CA ILE A 305 -5.56 -2.90 -20.24
C ILE A 305 -4.87 -2.58 -18.90
N LEU A 306 -3.79 -1.78 -18.92
CA LEU A 306 -3.08 -1.38 -17.70
C LEU A 306 -3.94 -0.53 -16.76
N ILE A 307 -4.74 0.40 -17.30
CA ILE A 307 -5.70 1.19 -16.51
C ILE A 307 -6.75 0.27 -15.87
N TRP A 308 -7.25 -0.73 -16.61
CA TRP A 308 -8.18 -1.72 -16.08
C TRP A 308 -7.53 -2.59 -14.98
N LEU A 309 -6.23 -2.90 -15.11
CA LEU A 309 -5.46 -3.65 -14.11
C LEU A 309 -5.05 -2.80 -12.90
N ASN A 310 -5.03 -1.47 -13.01
CA ASN A 310 -4.58 -0.53 -11.98
C ASN A 310 -5.15 -0.80 -10.56
N PRO A 311 -6.47 -1.00 -10.35
CA PRO A 311 -6.99 -1.31 -9.01
C PRO A 311 -6.40 -2.59 -8.40
N PHE A 312 -6.08 -3.60 -9.22
CA PHE A 312 -5.45 -4.84 -8.77
C PHE A 312 -3.98 -4.62 -8.40
N ILE A 313 -3.26 -3.82 -9.19
CA ILE A 313 -1.88 -3.44 -8.89
C ILE A 313 -1.83 -2.68 -7.57
N GLY A 314 -2.74 -1.73 -7.34
CA GLY A 314 -2.85 -1.02 -6.07
C GLY A 314 -3.17 -1.92 -4.87
N LEU A 315 -4.03 -2.93 -5.05
CA LEU A 315 -4.30 -3.94 -4.01
C LEU A 315 -3.06 -4.80 -3.72
N LEU A 316 -2.34 -5.22 -4.76
CA LEU A 316 -1.11 -5.99 -4.63
C LEU A 316 -0.03 -5.18 -3.91
N GLN A 317 0.18 -3.92 -4.29
CA GLN A 317 1.08 -3.01 -3.58
C GLN A 317 0.72 -2.94 -2.09
N GLN A 318 -0.57 -2.80 -1.77
CA GLN A 318 -1.01 -2.63 -0.38
C GLN A 318 -0.87 -3.88 0.49
N ASN A 319 -0.98 -5.09 -0.09
CA ASN A 319 -1.03 -6.33 0.67
C ASN A 319 0.23 -7.19 0.54
N ALA A 320 1.02 -7.07 -0.53
CA ALA A 320 2.08 -8.05 -0.85
C ALA A 320 3.14 -8.14 0.25
N VAL A 321 3.53 -7.01 0.85
CA VAL A 321 4.50 -6.98 1.95
C VAL A 321 3.93 -7.63 3.21
N HIS A 322 2.67 -7.36 3.54
CA HIS A 322 1.98 -8.03 4.66
C HIS A 322 1.89 -9.55 4.44
N ILE A 323 1.49 -10.00 3.25
CA ILE A 323 1.36 -11.42 2.91
C ILE A 323 2.72 -12.11 3.04
N TYR A 324 3.78 -11.50 2.50
CA TYR A 324 5.13 -12.05 2.62
C TYR A 324 5.56 -12.13 4.09
N ASN A 325 5.34 -11.08 4.87
CA ASN A 325 5.68 -11.07 6.29
C ASN A 325 4.95 -12.17 7.07
N ARG A 326 3.62 -12.25 6.89
CA ARG A 326 2.78 -13.29 7.49
C ARG A 326 3.27 -14.68 7.11
N TRP A 327 3.56 -14.90 5.83
CA TRP A 327 4.08 -16.17 5.32
C TRP A 327 5.41 -16.55 5.98
N ARG A 328 6.35 -15.60 6.13
CA ARG A 328 7.63 -15.84 6.81
C ARG A 328 7.45 -16.23 8.27
N LEU A 329 6.62 -15.51 9.00
CA LEU A 329 6.37 -15.76 10.43
C LEU A 329 5.66 -17.09 10.62
N GLN A 330 4.66 -17.39 9.80
CA GLN A 330 3.95 -18.67 9.81
C GLN A 330 4.93 -19.82 9.50
N LYS A 331 5.73 -19.72 8.43
CA LYS A 331 6.74 -20.73 8.07
C LYS A 331 7.80 -20.95 9.16
N SER A 332 8.08 -19.92 9.96
CA SER A 332 9.12 -19.97 11.01
C SER A 332 8.61 -20.61 12.30
N PHE A 333 7.37 -20.30 12.71
CA PHE A 333 6.90 -20.59 14.07
C PHE A 333 5.76 -21.60 14.15
N TYR A 334 4.91 -21.69 13.12
CA TYR A 334 3.74 -22.57 13.14
C TYR A 334 4.14 -24.01 12.86
N SER A 335 3.18 -24.93 13.09
CA SER A 335 3.39 -26.35 12.84
C SER A 335 3.59 -26.62 11.34
N PRO A 336 4.37 -27.63 10.94
CA PRO A 336 4.58 -27.97 9.53
C PRO A 336 3.28 -28.21 8.75
N GLU A 337 2.26 -28.76 9.40
CA GLU A 337 0.93 -29.02 8.83
C GLU A 337 0.23 -27.72 8.42
N SER A 338 0.40 -26.64 9.19
CA SER A 338 -0.19 -25.32 8.91
C SER A 338 0.50 -24.56 7.76
N VAL A 339 1.69 -24.98 7.34
CA VAL A 339 2.47 -24.34 6.27
C VAL A 339 2.43 -25.17 4.96
N GLY A 340 2.25 -26.48 5.07
CA GLY A 340 2.20 -27.43 3.96
C GLY A 340 3.58 -27.69 3.31
N ALA A 341 3.66 -28.72 2.45
CA ALA A 341 4.92 -29.21 1.88
C ALA A 341 5.68 -28.18 1.00
N SER A 342 4.95 -27.31 0.28
CA SER A 342 5.52 -26.22 -0.51
C SER A 342 5.82 -24.96 0.29
N GLY A 343 5.42 -24.93 1.57
CA GLY A 343 5.43 -23.75 2.41
C GLY A 343 4.34 -22.72 2.05
N CYS A 344 3.56 -22.91 0.98
CA CYS A 344 2.61 -21.92 0.47
C CYS A 344 1.15 -22.19 0.87
N ALA A 345 0.86 -23.24 1.63
CA ALA A 345 -0.53 -23.59 2.00
C ALA A 345 -1.22 -22.52 2.88
N GLY A 346 -0.44 -21.60 3.46
CA GLY A 346 -0.93 -20.45 4.22
C GLY A 346 -1.44 -19.26 3.39
N ILE A 347 -1.07 -19.16 2.10
CA ILE A 347 -1.43 -18.04 1.22
C ILE A 347 -2.62 -18.45 0.36
N THR A 348 -3.80 -17.88 0.60
CA THR A 348 -5.01 -18.18 -0.20
C THR A 348 -5.24 -17.14 -1.30
N CYS A 349 -6.06 -17.46 -2.33
CA CYS A 349 -6.49 -16.48 -3.35
C CYS A 349 -7.10 -15.22 -2.70
N GLN A 350 -7.81 -15.41 -1.57
CA GLN A 350 -8.39 -14.34 -0.76
C GLN A 350 -7.35 -13.39 -0.15
N ASP A 351 -6.12 -13.85 0.04
CA ASP A 351 -5.04 -13.03 0.56
C ASP A 351 -4.53 -12.03 -0.47
N VAL A 352 -4.48 -12.43 -1.74
CA VAL A 352 -4.04 -11.59 -2.87
C VAL A 352 -5.20 -10.77 -3.44
N ILE A 353 -6.38 -11.38 -3.58
CA ILE A 353 -7.55 -10.79 -4.20
C ILE A 353 -8.76 -10.98 -3.26
N PRO A 354 -9.21 -9.92 -2.56
CA PRO A 354 -10.24 -10.03 -1.52
C PRO A 354 -11.57 -10.64 -1.98
N TRP A 355 -11.93 -10.51 -3.26
CA TRP A 355 -13.18 -11.05 -3.80
C TRP A 355 -13.12 -12.52 -4.25
N CYS A 356 -11.93 -13.18 -4.23
CA CYS A 356 -11.83 -14.62 -4.56
C CYS A 356 -12.67 -15.48 -3.61
N ALA A 357 -13.02 -14.97 -2.43
CA ALA A 357 -13.87 -15.65 -1.47
C ALA A 357 -15.31 -15.91 -1.97
N CYS A 358 -15.75 -15.24 -3.03
CA CYS A 358 -17.10 -15.38 -3.56
C CYS A 358 -17.37 -16.71 -4.31
N SER A 359 -16.35 -17.56 -4.51
CA SER A 359 -16.44 -18.76 -5.36
C SER A 359 -15.96 -20.06 -4.70
N GLY A 360 -15.64 -20.08 -3.40
CA GLY A 360 -15.05 -21.27 -2.75
C GLY A 360 -15.89 -21.81 -1.62
N ASN A 361 -16.41 -23.02 -1.77
CA ASN A 361 -16.73 -23.89 -0.62
C ASN A 361 -15.39 -24.26 0.04
N ASP A 362 -15.17 -23.83 1.28
CA ASP A 362 -14.03 -24.25 2.12
C ASP A 362 -14.23 -25.71 2.56
N THR A 363 -14.14 -26.64 1.61
CA THR A 363 -14.08 -28.09 1.84
C THR A 363 -12.63 -28.59 1.81
N ALA A 364 -11.69 -27.79 2.32
CA ALA A 364 -10.37 -28.30 2.64
C ALA A 364 -10.45 -29.08 3.95
N GLU A 365 -9.95 -30.32 3.97
CA GLU A 365 -9.87 -31.13 5.18
C GLU A 365 -9.26 -30.32 6.33
N ARG A 366 -9.89 -30.36 7.52
CA ARG A 366 -9.50 -29.59 8.73
C ARG A 366 -7.99 -29.63 9.04
N LEU A 367 -7.29 -30.71 8.65
CA LEU A 367 -5.87 -30.90 8.90
C LEU A 367 -4.92 -30.15 7.95
N ASN A 368 -5.35 -29.77 6.75
CA ASN A 368 -4.46 -29.17 5.73
C ASN A 368 -4.70 -27.68 5.48
N ARG A 369 -5.51 -27.02 6.32
CA ARG A 369 -5.84 -25.59 6.23
C ARG A 369 -5.21 -24.77 7.35
N PRO A 370 -4.96 -23.46 7.16
CA PRO A 370 -4.51 -22.56 8.23
C PRO A 370 -5.54 -22.46 9.36
N VAL A 371 -5.08 -22.53 10.61
CA VAL A 371 -5.93 -22.47 11.81
C VAL A 371 -6.54 -21.07 11.98
N THR A 372 -7.84 -21.04 12.30
CA THR A 372 -8.64 -19.82 12.57
C THR A 372 -8.91 -19.67 14.07
N PHE A 373 -9.41 -18.50 14.50
CA PHE A 373 -9.82 -18.33 15.90
C PHE A 373 -11.00 -19.23 16.27
N GLY A 374 -11.90 -19.52 15.35
CA GLY A 374 -13.00 -20.48 15.58
C GLY A 374 -12.52 -21.92 15.79
N ASP A 375 -11.40 -22.32 15.17
CA ASP A 375 -10.82 -23.66 15.38
C ASP A 375 -10.27 -23.86 16.81
N ILE A 376 -9.95 -22.77 17.51
CA ILE A 376 -9.34 -22.80 18.85
C ILE A 376 -10.31 -22.40 19.97
N GLU A 377 -11.63 -22.40 19.72
CA GLU A 377 -12.65 -22.03 20.70
C GLU A 377 -12.57 -22.89 21.99
N ASP A 378 -12.37 -24.20 21.81
CA ASP A 378 -12.25 -25.18 22.90
C ASP A 378 -10.82 -25.31 23.47
N VAL A 379 -9.87 -24.49 23.00
CA VAL A 379 -8.45 -24.62 23.37
C VAL A 379 -8.10 -23.69 24.52
N LYS A 380 -7.51 -24.27 25.58
CA LYS A 380 -6.93 -23.50 26.70
C LYS A 380 -5.42 -23.32 26.51
N PRO A 381 -4.85 -22.15 26.80
CA PRO A 381 -5.51 -20.90 27.20
C PRO A 381 -6.28 -20.23 26.04
N GLN A 382 -7.32 -19.47 26.37
CA GLN A 382 -8.04 -18.65 25.38
C GLN A 382 -7.16 -17.52 24.89
N LEU A 383 -6.91 -17.47 23.58
CA LEU A 383 -6.09 -16.42 22.96
C LEU A 383 -6.84 -15.10 22.93
N ILE A 384 -6.19 -14.03 23.37
CA ILE A 384 -6.69 -12.68 23.27
C ILE A 384 -5.67 -11.88 22.46
N CYS A 385 -5.98 -11.61 21.20
CA CYS A 385 -5.09 -10.85 20.32
C CYS A 385 -5.57 -9.41 20.19
N ASN A 386 -4.71 -8.46 20.55
CA ASN A 386 -5.04 -7.03 20.46
C ASN A 386 -4.49 -6.45 19.15
N VAL A 387 -5.35 -5.73 18.43
CA VAL A 387 -5.09 -5.10 17.13
C VAL A 387 -5.77 -3.74 17.06
N THR A 388 -5.32 -2.85 16.18
CA THR A 388 -6.02 -1.58 15.91
C THR A 388 -6.78 -1.66 14.59
N ALA A 389 -7.94 -1.04 14.52
CA ALA A 389 -8.66 -0.81 13.27
C ALA A 389 -8.53 0.66 12.89
N HIS A 390 -8.16 0.94 11.64
CA HIS A 390 -8.09 2.32 11.14
C HIS A 390 -9.15 2.55 10.06
N HIS A 391 -9.61 3.80 9.96
CA HIS A 391 -10.67 4.23 9.02
C HIS A 391 -11.99 3.46 9.16
N TRP A 392 -12.29 2.98 10.36
CA TRP A 392 -13.62 2.51 10.70
C TRP A 392 -14.53 3.73 10.92
N LYS A 393 -15.70 3.76 10.25
CA LYS A 393 -16.68 4.84 10.44
C LYS A 393 -17.87 4.29 11.20
N ARG A 394 -18.01 4.66 12.48
CA ARG A 394 -19.10 4.27 13.37
C ARG A 394 -20.43 4.93 12.99
N THR A 395 -20.39 6.22 12.69
CA THR A 395 -21.54 7.06 12.32
C THR A 395 -21.11 8.11 11.28
N GLU A 396 -22.06 8.62 10.50
CA GLU A 396 -21.80 9.77 9.61
C GLU A 396 -21.41 11.00 10.45
N GLY A 397 -20.11 11.25 10.59
CA GLY A 397 -19.59 12.42 11.33
C GLY A 397 -18.49 12.12 12.35
N ASP A 398 -18.15 10.84 12.60
CA ASP A 398 -17.12 10.48 13.57
C ASP A 398 -15.71 10.81 13.06
N GLU A 399 -14.91 11.53 13.86
CA GLU A 399 -13.56 12.03 13.52
C GLU A 399 -12.42 11.16 14.11
N HIS A 400 -12.72 10.07 14.83
CA HIS A 400 -11.69 9.20 15.40
C HIS A 400 -10.88 8.47 14.31
N SER A 401 -9.55 8.55 14.40
CA SER A 401 -8.63 8.06 13.35
C SER A 401 -8.26 6.58 13.48
N TYR A 402 -8.60 5.93 14.60
CA TYR A 402 -8.37 4.50 14.87
C TYR A 402 -9.19 4.02 16.08
N GLU A 403 -9.41 2.70 16.16
CA GLU A 403 -10.07 2.00 17.26
C GLU A 403 -9.22 0.81 17.74
N LEU A 404 -9.34 0.43 19.02
CA LEU A 404 -8.64 -0.73 19.60
C LEU A 404 -9.57 -1.94 19.70
N LEU A 405 -9.25 -2.99 18.95
CA LEU A 405 -10.00 -4.24 18.91
C LEU A 405 -9.24 -5.38 19.61
N THR A 406 -9.98 -6.21 20.30
CA THR A 406 -9.55 -7.51 20.78
C THR A 406 -10.25 -8.59 19.97
N ILE A 407 -9.47 -9.54 19.47
CA ILE A 407 -9.96 -10.74 18.79
C ILE A 407 -9.69 -11.93 19.71
N ALA A 408 -10.75 -12.58 20.13
CA ALA A 408 -10.73 -13.84 20.88
C ALA A 408 -11.53 -14.92 20.12
N PRO A 409 -11.38 -16.21 20.46
CA PRO A 409 -12.12 -17.29 19.81
C PRO A 409 -13.65 -17.14 19.86
N ASP A 410 -14.16 -16.57 20.95
CA ASP A 410 -15.59 -16.40 21.21
C ASP A 410 -16.14 -15.06 20.71
N VAL A 411 -15.32 -14.01 20.68
CA VAL A 411 -15.81 -12.65 20.43
C VAL A 411 -14.75 -11.71 19.85
N ILE A 412 -15.22 -10.71 19.10
CA ILE A 412 -14.43 -9.54 18.70
C ILE A 412 -15.02 -8.33 19.43
N GLU A 413 -14.24 -7.71 20.31
CA GLU A 413 -14.69 -6.60 21.16
C GLU A 413 -13.83 -5.35 20.99
N ARG A 414 -14.41 -4.19 21.29
CA ARG A 414 -13.70 -2.91 21.39
C ARG A 414 -13.21 -2.69 22.83
N ILE A 415 -11.91 -2.47 23.02
CA ILE A 415 -11.33 -2.18 24.35
C ILE A 415 -11.54 -0.71 24.73
N ASP A 416 -11.54 0.17 23.74
CA ASP A 416 -11.61 1.63 23.91
C ASP A 416 -13.01 2.17 24.18
N ARG A 417 -14.05 1.31 24.18
CA ARG A 417 -15.43 1.72 24.44
C ARG A 417 -15.61 2.22 25.87
N CYS A 418 -16.38 3.31 26.01
CA CYS A 418 -17.04 3.63 27.27
C CYS A 418 -18.26 2.72 27.44
N VAL A 419 -18.69 2.49 28.68
CA VAL A 419 -19.76 1.52 29.03
C VAL A 419 -21.09 1.83 28.32
N GLU A 420 -21.32 3.11 28.00
CA GLU A 420 -22.52 3.61 27.34
C GLU A 420 -22.48 3.50 25.80
N GLU A 421 -21.33 3.16 25.21
CA GLU A 421 -21.20 3.05 23.76
C GLU A 421 -21.69 1.70 23.23
N ALA A 422 -22.38 1.74 22.09
CA ALA A 422 -22.78 0.54 21.37
C ALA A 422 -21.55 -0.33 21.04
N GLU A 423 -21.68 -1.62 21.32
CA GLU A 423 -20.66 -2.61 21.03
C GLU A 423 -20.46 -2.80 19.52
N PHE A 424 -19.33 -3.40 19.15
CA PHE A 424 -19.07 -3.85 17.80
C PHE A 424 -20.24 -4.70 17.29
N ASP A 425 -20.83 -4.32 16.15
CA ASP A 425 -21.87 -5.12 15.51
C ASP A 425 -21.26 -6.41 14.96
N SER A 426 -21.38 -7.49 15.73
CA SER A 426 -20.79 -8.80 15.46
C SER A 426 -21.42 -9.53 14.28
N THR A 427 -22.47 -8.97 13.66
CA THR A 427 -23.19 -9.57 12.52
C THR A 427 -22.39 -9.65 11.22
N HIS A 428 -21.15 -9.14 11.20
CA HIS A 428 -20.40 -8.89 9.96
C HIS A 428 -19.00 -9.50 9.89
N ILE A 429 -18.31 -9.69 11.02
CA ILE A 429 -17.01 -10.38 11.09
C ILE A 429 -17.04 -11.30 12.30
N SER A 430 -16.85 -12.60 12.08
CA SER A 430 -16.75 -13.61 13.13
C SER A 430 -15.28 -13.96 13.41
N PRO A 431 -14.92 -14.37 14.65
CA PRO A 431 -13.63 -15.02 14.92
C PRO A 431 -13.30 -16.16 13.95
N HIS A 432 -14.31 -16.86 13.43
CA HIS A 432 -14.16 -17.95 12.46
C HIS A 432 -13.54 -17.48 11.13
N ASP A 433 -13.71 -16.21 10.77
CA ASP A 433 -13.19 -15.63 9.53
C ASP A 433 -11.72 -15.16 9.68
N VAL A 434 -11.21 -15.09 10.92
CA VAL A 434 -9.87 -14.59 11.23
C VAL A 434 -8.89 -15.74 11.40
N LYS A 435 -7.92 -15.84 10.49
CA LYS A 435 -6.80 -16.78 10.62
C LYS A 435 -5.87 -16.34 11.77
N LEU A 436 -5.38 -17.27 12.58
CA LEU A 436 -4.41 -16.99 13.64
C LEU A 436 -3.17 -16.27 13.11
N SER A 437 -2.67 -16.71 11.95
CA SER A 437 -1.50 -16.09 11.30
C SER A 437 -1.75 -14.65 10.84
N VAL A 438 -3.00 -14.28 10.52
CA VAL A 438 -3.36 -12.90 10.15
C VAL A 438 -3.35 -12.02 11.39
N ALA A 439 -3.99 -12.44 12.48
CA ALA A 439 -3.98 -11.65 13.72
C ALA A 439 -2.57 -11.47 14.27
N MET A 440 -1.75 -12.53 14.23
CA MET A 440 -0.35 -12.50 14.60
C MET A 440 0.47 -11.49 13.77
N ALA A 441 0.37 -11.55 12.44
CA ALA A 441 1.09 -10.63 11.56
C ALA A 441 0.59 -9.18 11.67
N ALA A 442 -0.73 -8.98 11.82
CA ALA A 442 -1.34 -7.66 11.99
C ALA A 442 -0.98 -7.03 13.34
N SER A 443 -0.92 -7.82 14.41
CA SER A 443 -0.51 -7.38 15.75
C SER A 443 0.97 -6.95 15.80
N ALA A 444 1.80 -7.39 14.84
CA ALA A 444 3.23 -7.04 14.74
C ALA A 444 3.59 -6.06 13.60
N ALA A 445 2.61 -5.59 12.83
CA ALA A 445 2.80 -4.71 11.69
C ALA A 445 3.20 -3.27 12.06
N VAL A 446 4.48 -2.99 12.33
CA VAL A 446 4.98 -1.63 12.70
C VAL A 446 4.75 -0.56 11.61
N VAL A 447 4.39 -0.97 10.38
CA VAL A 447 4.19 -0.08 9.23
C VAL A 447 2.75 -0.16 8.74
N SER A 448 1.88 0.67 9.31
CA SER A 448 0.54 0.94 8.76
C SER A 448 0.59 2.16 7.85
N TYR A 449 -0.25 2.20 6.81
CA TYR A 449 -0.44 3.44 6.02
C TYR A 449 -0.99 4.58 6.89
N ASP A 450 -1.69 4.22 7.96
CA ASP A 450 -2.24 5.14 8.95
C ASP A 450 -1.58 4.91 10.30
N LEU A 451 -0.54 5.69 10.58
CA LEU A 451 0.22 5.66 11.83
C LEU A 451 -0.53 6.30 13.03
N GLY A 452 -1.87 6.36 12.97
CA GLY A 452 -2.73 6.91 14.03
C GLY A 452 -2.25 8.27 14.56
N LYS A 453 -1.89 8.32 15.85
CA LYS A 453 -1.42 9.54 16.53
C LYS A 453 0.01 9.96 16.12
N ALA A 454 0.84 9.04 15.63
CA ALA A 454 2.20 9.32 15.14
C ALA A 454 2.21 9.88 13.70
N GLN A 455 1.03 10.09 13.12
CA GLN A 455 0.84 10.56 11.75
C GLN A 455 1.47 11.93 11.48
N SER A 456 1.52 12.83 12.46
CA SER A 456 2.15 14.15 12.32
C SER A 456 3.68 14.12 12.46
N ILE A 457 4.22 13.18 13.25
CA ILE A 457 5.65 13.07 13.55
C ILE A 457 6.40 12.46 12.35
N ASN A 458 5.77 11.51 11.65
CA ASN A 458 6.38 10.75 10.55
C ASN A 458 5.76 11.05 9.17
N ALA A 459 5.21 12.26 8.96
CA ALA A 459 4.46 12.59 7.74
C ALA A 459 5.25 12.31 6.44
N GLY A 460 6.53 12.69 6.37
CA GLY A 460 7.38 12.43 5.19
C GLY A 460 7.67 10.95 4.95
N PHE A 461 7.83 10.16 6.01
CA PHE A 461 8.04 8.72 5.92
C PHE A 461 6.75 8.00 5.51
N ARG A 462 5.60 8.42 6.06
CA ARG A 462 4.27 7.90 5.69
C ARG A 462 3.95 8.18 4.23
N ASP A 463 4.18 9.40 3.75
CA ASP A 463 3.90 9.75 2.36
C ASP A 463 4.77 8.93 1.40
N LEU A 464 6.03 8.69 1.77
CA LEU A 464 6.92 7.78 1.05
C LEU A 464 6.44 6.32 1.13
N GLN A 465 5.97 5.84 2.28
CA GLN A 465 5.41 4.50 2.44
C GLN A 465 4.16 4.29 1.59
N ILE A 466 3.23 5.25 1.59
CA ILE A 466 2.01 5.25 0.77
C ILE A 466 2.41 5.23 -0.72
N LEU A 467 3.33 6.11 -1.13
CA LEU A 467 3.81 6.19 -2.51
C LEU A 467 4.49 4.90 -2.97
N LEU A 468 5.30 4.29 -2.10
CA LEU A 468 6.04 3.07 -2.37
C LEU A 468 5.21 1.80 -2.18
N GLY A 469 3.96 1.89 -1.72
CA GLY A 469 3.14 0.71 -1.43
C GLY A 469 3.67 -0.15 -0.28
N LEU A 470 4.38 0.44 0.69
CA LEU A 470 4.94 -0.28 1.82
C LEU A 470 3.96 -0.24 3.00
N GLY A 471 3.06 -1.22 3.05
CA GLY A 471 2.11 -1.41 4.16
C GLY A 471 2.10 -2.84 4.68
N LEU A 472 2.04 -3.00 6.00
CA LEU A 472 2.01 -4.28 6.70
C LEU A 472 0.64 -4.60 7.32
N GLY A 473 -0.43 -3.89 6.97
CA GLY A 473 -1.79 -4.15 7.46
C GLY A 473 -2.60 -5.11 6.59
N LYS A 474 -3.64 -5.73 7.16
CA LYS A 474 -4.61 -6.56 6.42
C LYS A 474 -5.90 -5.79 6.21
N ARG A 475 -6.46 -5.83 4.99
CA ARG A 475 -7.84 -5.40 4.73
C ARG A 475 -8.81 -6.59 4.79
N MET A 476 -9.90 -6.42 5.51
CA MET A 476 -11.03 -7.34 5.62
C MET A 476 -12.30 -6.64 5.12
N ILE A 477 -13.29 -7.39 4.65
CA ILE A 477 -14.54 -6.84 4.14
C ILE A 477 -15.65 -7.25 5.10
N SER A 478 -16.35 -6.28 5.68
CA SER A 478 -17.34 -6.50 6.75
C SER A 478 -18.78 -6.65 6.20
N HIS A 479 -19.14 -6.03 5.07
CA HIS A 479 -20.52 -6.03 4.56
C HIS A 479 -20.64 -6.69 3.18
N LYS A 480 -21.51 -7.69 3.07
CA LYS A 480 -22.02 -8.26 1.81
C LYS A 480 -23.46 -7.78 1.60
N ARG A 481 -23.69 -6.95 0.58
CA ARG A 481 -25.05 -6.57 0.15
C ARG A 481 -25.29 -7.22 -1.21
N GLY A 482 -25.96 -8.37 -1.23
CA GLY A 482 -26.12 -9.21 -2.43
C GLY A 482 -24.82 -9.88 -2.90
N ASN A 483 -24.68 -10.14 -4.20
CA ASN A 483 -23.46 -10.71 -4.84
C ASN A 483 -22.28 -9.73 -4.92
N THR A 484 -22.37 -8.56 -4.26
CA THR A 484 -21.36 -7.51 -4.27
C THR A 484 -20.85 -7.21 -2.87
N CYS A 485 -19.54 -7.38 -2.67
CA CYS A 485 -18.81 -7.04 -1.45
C CYS A 485 -18.56 -5.52 -1.40
N LEU A 486 -19.12 -4.80 -0.41
CA LEU A 486 -19.17 -3.32 -0.45
C LEU A 486 -18.63 -2.59 0.80
N ALA A 487 -18.27 -3.24 1.91
CA ALA A 487 -17.66 -2.53 3.05
C ALA A 487 -16.24 -2.98 3.39
N ARG A 488 -15.40 -2.03 3.77
CA ARG A 488 -13.93 -2.11 3.91
C ARG A 488 -13.55 -1.92 5.38
N VAL A 489 -12.81 -2.86 5.96
CA VAL A 489 -12.18 -2.80 7.29
C VAL A 489 -10.69 -2.99 7.11
N SER A 490 -9.84 -2.21 7.77
CA SER A 490 -8.39 -2.35 7.68
C SER A 490 -7.80 -2.49 9.08
N VAL A 491 -7.09 -3.58 9.33
CA VAL A 491 -6.54 -3.97 10.65
C VAL A 491 -5.02 -3.76 10.67
N TYR A 492 -4.53 -3.09 11.70
CA TYR A 492 -3.16 -2.60 11.89
C TYR A 492 -2.71 -2.74 13.37
N THR A 493 -1.57 -2.12 13.73
CA THR A 493 -0.86 -2.26 15.01
C THR A 493 -1.19 -1.25 16.09
N LEU A 494 -0.89 -1.66 17.33
CA LEU A 494 -0.83 -0.83 18.53
C LEU A 494 0.25 0.26 18.47
N ASP A 495 -0.19 1.50 18.71
CA ASP A 495 0.58 2.55 19.40
C ASP A 495 -0.28 3.00 20.59
N ALA A 496 0.22 2.85 21.81
CA ALA A 496 -0.55 3.09 23.04
C ALA A 496 -0.80 4.59 23.30
N PRO A 497 -2.07 5.02 23.51
CA PRO A 497 -2.41 6.32 24.08
C PRO A 497 -3.03 6.17 25.49
N PRO A 498 -3.19 7.27 26.26
CA PRO A 498 -3.76 7.20 27.60
C PRO A 498 -5.25 6.84 27.53
N LEU A 499 -5.64 5.85 28.33
CA LEU A 499 -7.04 5.51 28.58
C LEU A 499 -7.73 6.62 29.38
N CYS A 500 -9.04 6.74 29.24
CA CYS A 500 -9.90 7.75 29.87
C CYS A 500 -9.54 7.98 31.36
N PRO A 501 -9.58 9.24 31.84
CA PRO A 501 -9.32 9.51 33.25
C PRO A 501 -10.36 8.77 34.11
N PRO A 502 -9.94 8.05 35.16
CA PRO A 502 -10.88 7.33 36.01
C PRO A 502 -11.71 8.34 36.81
N SER A 503 -13.01 8.04 36.98
CA SER A 503 -13.92 8.81 37.83
C SER A 503 -13.59 8.70 39.33
N HIS A 504 -12.56 7.94 39.71
CA HIS A 504 -11.98 7.89 41.05
C HIS A 504 -10.46 7.66 41.02
N PRO A 505 -9.70 8.19 41.98
CA PRO A 505 -8.24 8.14 41.96
C PRO A 505 -7.76 6.75 42.40
N LEU A 506 -7.66 5.81 41.46
CA LEU A 506 -6.82 4.62 41.59
C LEU A 506 -5.74 4.72 40.52
N GLN A 507 -4.50 4.92 40.96
CA GLN A 507 -3.29 4.86 40.13
C GLN A 507 -3.23 3.48 39.47
N LEU A 508 -3.64 3.40 38.20
CA LEU A 508 -3.40 2.23 37.35
C LEU A 508 -2.11 2.48 36.58
N ASP A 509 -1.11 1.65 36.87
CA ASP A 509 0.16 1.61 36.14
C ASP A 509 -0.07 1.33 34.64
N PRO A 510 0.76 1.88 33.74
CA PRO A 510 0.66 1.64 32.29
C PRO A 510 0.77 0.16 31.89
N CYS A 511 1.31 -0.71 32.75
CA CYS A 511 1.30 -2.17 32.57
C CYS A 511 -0.09 -2.80 32.76
N ALA A 512 -0.97 -2.20 33.58
CA ALA A 512 -2.33 -2.69 33.78
C ALA A 512 -3.22 -2.47 32.54
N ALA A 513 -2.86 -1.53 31.65
CA ALA A 513 -3.59 -1.24 30.42
C ALA A 513 -3.50 -2.37 29.37
N ILE A 514 -2.50 -3.24 29.46
CA ILE A 514 -2.34 -4.43 28.58
C ILE A 514 -3.33 -5.54 28.97
N ILE A 515 -3.90 -5.47 30.18
CA ILE A 515 -4.74 -6.51 30.78
C ILE A 515 -6.09 -5.91 31.16
N LYS A 516 -6.86 -5.43 30.18
CA LYS A 516 -8.31 -5.28 30.35
C LYS A 516 -8.96 -6.62 29.98
N ILE A 517 -8.69 -7.66 30.79
CA ILE A 517 -9.37 -8.95 30.65
C ILE A 517 -10.76 -8.80 31.27
N ARG A 518 -11.80 -8.88 30.41
CA ARG A 518 -13.21 -9.15 30.69
C ARG A 518 -13.69 -8.74 32.10
N GLN A 519 -13.73 -7.43 32.38
CA GLN A 519 -14.19 -6.90 33.66
C GLN A 519 -15.72 -6.74 33.76
N SER A 520 -16.52 -7.30 32.84
CA SER A 520 -17.98 -7.16 32.89
C SER A 520 -18.69 -8.20 33.75
N GLU A 521 -18.11 -9.38 34.03
CA GLU A 521 -18.71 -10.33 34.97
C GLU A 521 -17.66 -11.18 35.71
N ARG A 522 -17.53 -10.92 37.03
CA ARG A 522 -17.27 -11.96 38.05
C ARG A 522 -15.89 -12.68 38.08
N TYR A 523 -14.76 -12.00 37.83
CA TYR A 523 -13.43 -12.59 38.06
C TYR A 523 -12.53 -11.71 38.93
N ASN A 524 -12.24 -12.18 40.14
CA ASN A 524 -11.18 -11.65 41.00
C ASN A 524 -9.84 -12.27 40.55
N PHE A 525 -8.95 -11.46 40.00
CA PHE A 525 -7.56 -11.87 39.77
C PHE A 525 -6.72 -11.39 40.97
N ASP A 526 -6.16 -12.34 41.74
CA ASP A 526 -5.41 -12.05 42.97
C ASP A 526 -4.00 -11.47 42.68
N GLU A 527 -3.45 -11.63 41.47
CA GLU A 527 -2.10 -11.15 41.12
C GLU A 527 -1.92 -10.98 39.60
N VAL A 528 -1.41 -9.81 39.18
CA VAL A 528 -0.96 -9.53 37.81
C VAL A 528 0.56 -9.55 37.81
N ILE A 529 1.17 -10.60 37.24
CA ILE A 529 2.62 -10.66 37.03
C ILE A 529 2.90 -10.22 35.59
N ALA A 530 3.53 -9.05 35.44
CA ALA A 530 3.97 -8.46 34.18
C ALA A 530 5.40 -8.89 33.81
#